data_AF-A0A388TJ52-F1
#
_entry.id   AF-A0A388TJ52-F1
#
_cell.length_a   1.000
_cell.length_b   1.000
_cell.length_c   1.000
_cell.angle_alpha   90.00
_cell.angle_beta   90.00
_cell.angle_gamma   90.00
#
_symmetry.space_group_name_H-M   'P 1'
#
loop_
_entity.id
_entity.type
_entity.pdbx_description
1 polymer ?
#
loop_
_entity_poly.entity_id
_entity_poly.type
_entity_poly.pdbx_seq_one_letter_code
_entity_poly.pdbx_strand_id
1 'polypeptide(L)' 'MLSDLKPQEEIVIDFAGVDVLTPSWADEFITQIKEQYADNKLVFANDGNPTVKETLAII' A
#
# COMPACT_ATOMS: atom_id res chain seq x y z
N MET A 1 16.82 2.89 5.65
CA MET A 1 15.99 1.77 5.11
C MET A 1 14.55 1.97 5.59
N LEU A 2 13.57 1.19 5.11
CA LEU A 2 12.20 1.23 5.69
C LEU A 2 12.22 1.02 7.21
N SER A 3 13.17 0.21 7.70
CA SER A 3 13.43 -0.04 9.12
C SER A 3 13.82 1.19 9.95
N ASP A 4 14.15 2.33 9.33
CA ASP A 4 14.55 3.56 10.02
C ASP A 4 13.46 4.65 9.98
N LEU A 5 12.23 4.29 9.55
CA LEU A 5 11.09 5.20 9.50
C LEU A 5 10.80 5.75 10.90
N LYS A 6 10.62 7.07 11.01
CA LYS A 6 10.17 7.68 12.26
C LYS A 6 8.66 7.50 12.40
N PRO A 7 8.15 7.46 13.64
CA PRO A 7 6.71 7.52 13.87
C PRO A 7 6.09 8.73 13.17
N GLN A 8 4.89 8.56 12.61
CA GLN A 8 4.13 9.62 11.93
C GLN A 8 4.71 10.10 10.58
N GLU A 9 5.79 9.50 10.08
CA GLU A 9 6.21 9.72 8.69
C GLU A 9 5.19 9.08 7.72
N GLU A 10 5.00 9.70 6.56
CA GLU A 10 4.09 9.20 5.53
C GLU A 10 4.75 8.10 4.71
N ILE A 11 4.05 6.99 4.53
CA ILE A 11 4.44 5.90 3.64
C ILE A 11 3.57 5.98 2.40
N VAL A 12 4.17 6.28 1.26
CA VAL A 12 3.48 6.37 -0.03
C VAL A 12 3.73 5.11 -0.84
N ILE A 13 2.67 4.39 -1.18
CA ILE A 13 2.70 3.28 -2.15
C ILE A 13 2.20 3.83 -3.49
N ASP A 14 3.11 3.92 -4.46
CA ASP A 14 2.83 4.43 -5.78
C ASP A 14 2.57 3.29 -6.77
N PHE A 15 1.38 3.28 -7.37
CA PHE A 15 0.95 2.28 -8.36
C PHE A 15 1.23 2.70 -9.82
N ALA A 16 2.05 3.73 -10.05
CA ALA A 16 2.48 4.11 -11.39
C ALA A 16 3.10 2.92 -12.13
N GLY A 17 2.54 2.59 -13.31
CA GLY A 17 3.00 1.47 -14.14
C GLY A 17 2.50 0.10 -13.69
N VAL A 18 1.61 0.02 -12.68
CA VAL A 18 0.94 -1.23 -12.31
C VAL A 18 -0.26 -1.46 -13.20
N ASP A 19 -0.19 -2.51 -14.03
CA ASP A 19 -1.28 -2.90 -14.94
C ASP A 19 -2.32 -3.79 -14.25
N VAL A 20 -1.89 -4.67 -13.33
CA VAL A 20 -2.75 -5.59 -12.57
C VAL A 20 -2.25 -5.67 -11.13
N LEU A 21 -3.17 -5.55 -10.17
CA LEU A 21 -2.92 -5.78 -8.75
C LEU A 21 -3.80 -6.96 -8.32
N THR A 22 -3.17 -8.04 -7.85
CA THR A 22 -3.91 -9.22 -7.42
C THR A 22 -4.27 -9.13 -5.94
N PRO A 23 -5.49 -9.55 -5.53
CA PRO A 23 -5.91 -9.47 -4.12
C PRO A 23 -4.99 -10.19 -3.15
N SER A 24 -4.52 -11.41 -3.49
CA SER A 24 -3.64 -12.17 -2.60
C SER A 24 -2.30 -11.50 -2.36
N TRP A 25 -1.72 -10.88 -3.39
CA TRP A 25 -0.46 -10.16 -3.25
C TRP A 25 -0.65 -8.86 -2.47
N ALA A 26 -1.74 -8.14 -2.75
CA ALA A 26 -2.06 -6.90 -2.06
C ALA A 26 -2.35 -7.13 -0.58
N ASP A 27 -3.12 -8.16 -0.24
CA ASP A 27 -3.38 -8.55 1.14
C ASP A 27 -2.07 -8.91 1.86
N GLU A 28 -1.23 -9.79 1.28
CA GLU A 28 0.04 -10.17 1.90
C GLU A 28 0.98 -8.97 2.09
N PHE A 29 1.13 -8.11 1.08
CA PHE A 29 2.09 -7.00 1.13
C PHE A 29 1.56 -5.83 1.97
N ILE A 30 0.35 -5.34 1.70
CA ILE A 30 -0.19 -4.13 2.32
C ILE A 30 -0.56 -4.39 3.78
N THR A 31 -1.09 -5.57 4.13
CA THR A 31 -1.38 -5.91 5.52
C THR A 31 -0.10 -5.92 6.36
N GLN A 32 0.99 -6.48 5.84
CA GLN A 32 2.29 -6.45 6.53
C GLN A 32 2.82 -5.02 6.74
N ILE A 33 2.63 -4.12 5.77
CA ILE A 33 2.99 -2.70 5.93
C ILE A 33 2.12 -2.02 6.99
N LYS A 34 0.80 -2.24 6.96
CA LYS A 34 -0.13 -1.69 7.98
C LYS A 34 0.23 -2.16 9.39
N GLU A 35 0.62 -3.43 9.56
CA GLU A 35 1.01 -4.02 10.85
C GLU A 35 2.35 -3.50 11.36
N GLN A 36 3.37 -3.46 10.49
CA GLN A 36 4.73 -3.07 10.88
C GLN A 36 4.87 -1.56 11.13
N TYR A 37 4.05 -0.75 10.46
CA TYR A 37 4.11 0.71 10.51
C TYR A 37 2.77 1.31 10.93
N ALA A 38 2.12 0.73 11.94
CA ALA A 38 0.80 1.14 12.40
C ALA A 38 0.70 2.61 12.85
N ASP A 39 1.82 3.19 13.31
CA ASP A 39 1.92 4.59 13.72
C ASP A 39 2.21 5.56 12.55
N ASN A 40 2.35 5.03 11.33
CA ASN A 40 2.62 5.78 10.11
C ASN A 40 1.36 5.94 9.27
N LYS A 41 1.28 7.05 8.55
CA LYS A 41 0.17 7.30 7.63
C LYS A 41 0.48 6.61 6.30
N LEU A 42 -0.31 5.59 5.95
CA LEU A 42 -0.25 4.95 4.65
C LEU A 42 -1.07 5.74 3.61
N VAL A 43 -0.47 6.04 2.46
CA VAL A 43 -1.10 6.76 1.35
C VAL A 43 -0.89 5.98 0.06
N PHE A 44 -1.94 5.89 -0.75
CA PHE A 44 -1.90 5.27 -2.08
C PHE A 44 -1.86 6.36 -3.15
N ALA A 45 -0.88 6.28 -4.05
CA ALA A 45 -0.71 7.19 -5.17
C ALA A 45 -0.87 6.46 -6.51
N ASN A 46 -1.35 7.18 -7.54
CA ASN A 46 -1.62 6.63 -8.88
C ASN A 46 -2.50 5.37 -8.88
N ASP A 47 -3.39 5.24 -7.91
CA ASP A 47 -4.35 4.13 -7.72
C ASP A 47 -5.55 4.22 -8.68
N GLY A 48 -5.43 4.97 -9.78
CA GLY A 48 -6.49 5.21 -10.75
C GLY A 48 -6.93 3.96 -11.53
N ASN A 49 -6.05 2.96 -11.62
CA ASN A 49 -6.30 1.72 -12.37
C ASN A 49 -7.46 0.92 -11.73
N PRO A 50 -8.48 0.50 -12.50
CA PRO A 50 -9.60 -0.31 -12.00
C PRO A 50 -9.18 -1.53 -11.17
N THR A 51 -8.19 -2.31 -11.60
CA THR A 51 -7.71 -3.48 -10.84
C THR A 51 -7.13 -3.10 -9.48
N VAL A 52 -6.48 -1.94 -9.38
CA VAL A 52 -5.90 -1.43 -8.15
C VAL A 52 -7.03 -1.00 -7.23
N LYS A 53 -8.00 -0.21 -7.73
CA LYS A 53 -9.15 0.24 -6.94
C LYS A 53 -9.98 -0.91 -6.40
N GLU A 54 -10.33 -1.86 -7.27
CA GLU A 54 -11.15 -3.01 -6.90
C GLU A 54 -10.45 -3.87 -5.84
N THR A 55 -9.13 -4.06 -5.98
CA THR A 55 -8.34 -4.80 -5.00
C THR A 55 -8.22 -4.04 -3.67
N LEU A 56 -7.92 -2.74 -3.69
CA LEU A 56 -7.84 -1.91 -2.48
C LEU A 56 -9.18 -1.81 -1.75
N ALA A 57 -10.31 -1.95 -2.45
CA ALA A 57 -11.65 -1.89 -1.84
C ALA A 57 -12.03 -3.16 -1.07
N ILE A 58 -11.31 -4.26 -1.25
CA ILE A 58 -11.62 -5.56 -0.64
C ILE A 58 -10.58 -6.02 0.41
N ILE A 59 -9.59 -5.17 0.73
CA ILE A 59 -8.51 -5.43 1.72
C ILE A 59 -8.43 -4.36 2.82
#